data_AF-A0A4Q3SV62-F1
#
_entry.id   AF-A0A4Q3SV62-F1
#
_cell.length_a   1.000
_cell.length_b   1.000
_cell.length_c   1.000
_cell.angle_alpha   90.00
_cell.angle_beta   90.00
_cell.angle_gamma   90.00
#
_symmetry.space_group_name_H-M   'P 1'
#
loop_
_entity.id
_entity.type
_entity.pdbx_description
1 polymer ?
#
loop_
_entity_poly.entity_id
_entity_poly.type
_entity_poly.pdbx_seq_one_letter_code
_entity_poly.pdbx_strand_id
1 'polypeptide(L)'
;FKARAHTIRGDGAWVDAGENDNAIVQTLTKTPNALGVFGYSFLENNMDTVKAATIGGVAPTFETISNGTYPVSRSLYIYVKKANIGVTPGLREFVNAFVSDAATGKGGYLQQRGLIPLAADAHAAQKEAATALTSMAAPAK
;
A
#
# COMPACT_ATOMS: atom_id res chain seq x y z
N PHE A 1 -17.55 13.83 10.85
CA PHE A 1 -16.79 13.51 9.62
C PHE A 1 -17.69 13.28 8.41
N LYS A 2 -18.56 12.25 8.39
CA LYS A 2 -19.41 11.90 7.23
C LYS A 2 -20.24 13.07 6.67
N ALA A 3 -20.73 13.98 7.50
CA ALA A 3 -21.43 15.19 7.06
C ALA A 3 -20.54 16.22 6.32
N ARG A 4 -19.22 16.14 6.46
CA ARG A 4 -18.24 17.10 5.92
C ARG A 4 -17.33 16.54 4.82
N ALA A 5 -17.13 15.22 4.78
CA ALA A 5 -16.23 14.54 3.85
C ALA A 5 -17.00 13.46 3.07
N HIS A 6 -17.80 13.89 2.10
CA HIS A 6 -18.62 13.01 1.25
C HIS A 6 -18.50 13.29 -0.25
N THR A 7 -17.86 14.39 -0.63
CA THR A 7 -17.55 14.75 -2.02
C THR A 7 -16.07 15.11 -2.14
N ILE A 8 -15.52 14.93 -3.34
CA ILE A 8 -14.18 15.42 -3.69
C ILE A 8 -14.28 16.95 -3.87
N ARG A 9 -13.24 17.67 -3.45
CA ARG A 9 -13.18 19.13 -3.56
C ARG A 9 -13.10 19.57 -5.03
N GLY A 10 -13.90 20.57 -5.41
CA GLY A 10 -13.87 21.21 -6.72
C GLY A 10 -13.52 22.71 -6.64
N ASP A 11 -13.05 23.17 -5.49
CA ASP A 11 -12.74 24.59 -5.20
C ASP A 11 -11.32 25.01 -5.65
N GLY A 12 -10.66 24.18 -6.45
CA GLY A 12 -9.30 24.40 -6.94
C GLY A 12 -8.18 24.14 -5.92
N ALA A 13 -8.51 23.86 -4.65
CA ALA A 13 -7.51 23.51 -3.63
C ALA A 13 -7.06 22.04 -3.70
N TRP A 14 -7.79 21.20 -4.42
CA TRP A 14 -7.39 19.85 -4.79
C TRP A 14 -7.23 19.77 -6.30
N VAL A 15 -6.14 19.15 -6.74
CA VAL A 15 -5.85 18.87 -8.14
C VAL A 15 -5.66 17.37 -8.26
N ASP A 16 -6.37 16.75 -9.21
CA ASP A 16 -6.13 15.36 -9.56
C ASP A 16 -4.79 15.25 -10.30
N ALA A 17 -3.82 14.60 -9.68
CA ALA A 17 -2.50 14.37 -10.27
C ALA A 17 -2.39 13.00 -10.96
N GLY A 18 -3.47 12.20 -10.97
CA GLY A 18 -3.47 10.83 -11.47
C GLY A 18 -2.60 9.89 -10.64
N GLU A 19 -2.23 8.75 -11.23
CA GLU A 19 -1.51 7.66 -10.55
C GLU A 19 0.02 7.71 -10.76
N ASN A 20 0.56 8.79 -11.35
CA ASN A 20 1.99 8.91 -11.60
C ASN A 20 2.71 9.59 -10.42
N ASP A 21 3.20 8.79 -9.47
CA ASP A 21 3.89 9.29 -8.28
C ASP A 21 5.12 10.18 -8.62
N ASN A 22 5.86 9.89 -9.71
CA ASN A 22 6.97 10.74 -10.15
C ASN A 22 6.50 12.14 -10.56
N ALA A 23 5.35 12.24 -11.24
CA ALA A 23 4.76 13.53 -11.61
C ALA A 23 4.29 14.31 -10.37
N ILE A 24 3.77 13.60 -9.36
CA ILE A 24 3.40 14.20 -8.07
C ILE A 24 4.64 14.79 -7.39
N VAL A 25 5.73 14.02 -7.26
CA VAL A 25 6.98 14.50 -6.67
C VAL A 25 7.52 15.72 -7.43
N GLN A 26 7.57 15.67 -8.76
CA GLN A 26 8.00 16.81 -9.57
C GLN A 26 7.15 18.06 -9.34
N THR A 27 5.83 17.89 -9.19
CA THR A 27 4.92 18.99 -8.88
C THR A 27 5.23 19.58 -7.52
N LEU A 28 5.41 18.75 -6.49
CA LEU A 28 5.73 19.20 -5.13
C LEU A 28 7.03 20.00 -5.08
N THR A 29 8.07 19.59 -5.81
CA THR A 29 9.34 20.33 -5.87
C THR A 29 9.22 21.72 -6.53
N LYS A 30 8.22 21.91 -7.41
CA LYS A 30 7.98 23.16 -8.14
C LYS A 30 6.89 24.03 -7.54
N THR A 31 6.12 23.51 -6.59
CA THR A 31 4.99 24.21 -5.97
C THR A 31 5.20 24.27 -4.45
N PRO A 32 5.87 25.33 -3.96
CA PRO A 32 6.06 25.53 -2.53
C PRO A 32 4.73 25.50 -1.77
N ASN A 33 4.74 24.92 -0.57
CA ASN A 33 3.58 24.75 0.32
C ASN A 33 2.49 23.78 -0.17
N ALA A 34 2.67 23.10 -1.31
CA ALA A 34 1.76 22.04 -1.73
C ALA A 34 1.90 20.79 -0.85
N LEU A 35 0.80 20.05 -0.71
CA LEU A 35 0.75 18.73 -0.07
C LEU A 35 0.34 17.70 -1.13
N GLY A 36 1.05 16.58 -1.17
CA GLY A 36 0.76 15.47 -2.08
C GLY A 36 0.58 14.16 -1.33
N VAL A 37 -0.24 13.28 -1.88
CA VAL A 37 -0.44 11.92 -1.38
C VAL A 37 0.03 10.98 -2.48
N PHE A 38 1.07 10.18 -2.19
CA PHE A 38 1.73 9.31 -3.15
C PHE A 38 2.41 8.14 -2.40
N GLY A 39 2.85 7.12 -3.13
CA GLY A 39 3.43 5.91 -2.54
C GLY A 39 4.68 6.16 -1.69
N TYR A 40 4.79 5.48 -0.54
CA TYR A 40 5.92 5.66 0.40
C TYR A 40 7.30 5.45 -0.24
N SER A 41 7.44 4.51 -1.17
CA SER A 41 8.71 4.27 -1.88
C SER A 41 9.20 5.48 -2.66
N PHE A 42 8.29 6.30 -3.19
CA PHE A 42 8.65 7.53 -3.88
C PHE A 42 9.07 8.62 -2.89
N LEU A 43 8.52 8.64 -1.68
CA LEU A 43 9.00 9.51 -0.62
C LEU A 43 10.43 9.10 -0.22
N GLU A 44 10.65 7.80 0.02
CA GLU A 44 11.96 7.24 0.40
C GLU A 44 13.05 7.57 -0.63
N ASN A 45 12.74 7.42 -1.92
CA ASN A 45 13.68 7.72 -3.00
C ASN A 45 13.95 9.21 -3.23
N ASN A 46 13.16 10.11 -2.64
CA ASN A 46 13.23 11.55 -2.89
C ASN A 46 13.29 12.36 -1.58
N MET A 47 13.72 11.76 -0.46
CA MET A 47 13.77 12.44 0.86
C MET A 47 14.70 13.67 0.89
N ASP A 48 15.59 13.80 -0.09
CA ASP A 48 16.44 14.97 -0.32
C ASP A 48 15.68 16.17 -0.91
N THR A 49 14.56 15.92 -1.61
CA THR A 49 13.79 16.95 -2.32
C THR A 49 12.38 17.17 -1.75
N VAL A 50 11.76 16.14 -1.16
CA VAL A 50 10.44 16.21 -0.54
C VAL A 50 10.47 15.79 0.92
N LYS A 51 9.57 16.36 1.72
CA LYS A 51 9.50 16.10 3.16
C LYS A 51 8.30 15.24 3.51
N ALA A 52 8.52 14.31 4.44
CA ALA A 52 7.47 13.50 5.02
C ALA A 52 6.52 14.35 5.89
N ALA A 53 5.20 14.13 5.76
CA ALA A 53 4.22 14.70 6.67
C ALA A 53 4.06 13.81 7.91
N THR A 54 4.13 14.41 9.11
CA THR A 54 3.83 13.73 10.37
C THR A 54 2.34 13.87 10.67
N ILE A 55 1.66 12.77 10.98
CA ILE A 55 0.22 12.78 11.28
C ILE A 55 0.02 12.33 12.72
N GLY A 56 -0.58 13.19 13.55
CA GLY A 56 -0.78 12.88 14.97
C GLY A 56 0.51 12.63 15.76
N GLY A 57 1.64 13.23 15.33
CA GLY A 57 2.95 13.00 15.93
C GLY A 57 3.70 11.76 15.42
N VAL A 58 3.10 10.97 14.52
CA VAL A 58 3.73 9.77 13.93
C VAL A 58 4.24 10.08 12.53
N ALA A 59 5.54 9.85 12.31
CA ALA A 59 6.17 9.98 11.00
C ALA A 59 5.95 8.71 10.15
N PRO A 60 5.89 8.81 8.82
CA PRO A 60 5.80 7.64 7.95
C PRO A 60 7.16 6.97 7.89
N THR A 61 7.32 5.87 8.60
CA THR A 61 8.45 4.95 8.49
C THR A 61 7.94 3.58 8.09
N PHE A 62 8.84 2.72 7.63
CA PHE A 62 8.53 1.32 7.38
C PHE A 62 7.83 0.65 8.57
N GLU A 63 8.37 0.85 9.78
CA GLU A 63 7.84 0.26 11.01
C GLU A 63 6.43 0.77 11.31
N THR A 64 6.25 2.09 11.33
CA THR A 64 4.96 2.71 11.66
C THR A 64 3.88 2.41 10.62
N ILE A 65 4.27 2.19 9.36
CA ILE A 65 3.32 1.79 8.31
C ILE A 65 2.98 0.29 8.43
N SER A 66 3.99 -0.57 8.57
CA SER A 66 3.79 -2.02 8.65
C SER A 66 2.97 -2.42 9.89
N ASN A 67 3.14 -1.73 11.02
CA ASN A 67 2.37 -1.95 12.24
C ASN A 67 1.05 -1.13 12.32
N GLY A 68 0.74 -0.32 11.30
CA GLY A 68 -0.50 0.46 11.21
C GLY A 68 -0.60 1.67 12.12
N THR A 69 0.46 2.05 12.84
CA THR A 69 0.46 3.24 13.72
C THR A 69 0.52 4.56 12.94
N TYR A 70 1.08 4.57 11.73
CA TYR A 70 0.97 5.70 10.82
C TYR A 70 -0.44 5.74 10.21
N PRO A 71 -1.26 6.75 10.51
CA PRO A 71 -2.71 6.69 10.28
C PRO A 71 -3.11 6.84 8.81
N VAL A 72 -2.19 7.29 7.94
CA VAL A 72 -2.41 7.41 6.49
C VAL A 72 -1.67 6.28 5.77
N SER A 73 -1.99 5.04 6.17
CA SER A 73 -1.52 3.82 5.54
C SER A 73 -2.70 2.87 5.32
N ARG A 74 -2.53 1.90 4.41
CA ARG A 74 -3.56 0.88 4.14
C ARG A 74 -2.92 -0.45 3.79
N SER A 75 -3.51 -1.53 4.28
CA SER A 75 -3.20 -2.87 3.78
C SER A 75 -3.66 -3.01 2.34
N LEU A 76 -2.84 -3.66 1.53
CA LEU A 76 -3.20 -4.07 0.17
C LEU A 76 -3.68 -5.52 0.20
N TYR A 77 -4.76 -5.79 -0.52
CA TYR A 77 -5.38 -7.11 -0.57
C TYR A 77 -5.41 -7.61 -2.01
N ILE A 78 -5.10 -8.90 -2.19
CA ILE A 78 -5.40 -9.63 -3.41
C ILE A 78 -6.68 -10.44 -3.21
N TYR A 79 -7.63 -10.30 -4.14
CA TYR A 79 -8.92 -11.00 -4.06
C TYR A 79 -8.96 -12.12 -5.09
N VAL A 80 -9.04 -13.37 -4.62
CA VAL A 80 -9.14 -14.54 -5.49
C VAL A 80 -10.42 -15.30 -5.18
N LYS A 81 -11.24 -15.51 -6.21
CA LYS A 81 -12.44 -16.35 -6.10
C LYS A 81 -12.00 -17.81 -6.03
N LYS A 82 -12.28 -18.47 -4.90
CA LYS A 82 -11.96 -19.89 -4.70
C LYS A 82 -12.50 -20.80 -5.80
N ALA A 83 -13.68 -20.48 -6.34
CA ALA A 83 -14.29 -21.20 -7.46
C ALA A 83 -13.44 -21.23 -8.75
N ASN A 84 -12.49 -20.30 -8.91
CA ASN A 84 -11.62 -20.25 -10.09
C ASN A 84 -10.34 -21.11 -9.90
N ILE A 85 -10.05 -21.58 -8.69
CA ILE A 85 -8.90 -22.45 -8.42
C ILE A 85 -9.17 -23.83 -9.04
N GLY A 86 -8.26 -24.30 -9.90
CA GLY A 86 -8.43 -25.53 -10.69
C GLY A 86 -9.20 -25.35 -12.00
N VAL A 87 -9.83 -24.19 -12.21
CA VAL A 87 -10.46 -23.80 -13.48
C VAL A 87 -9.52 -22.90 -14.28
N THR A 88 -8.94 -21.88 -13.63
CA THR A 88 -7.95 -21.00 -14.24
C THR A 88 -6.55 -21.62 -14.09
N PRO A 89 -5.88 -22.00 -15.19
CA PRO A 89 -4.53 -22.54 -15.13
C PRO A 89 -3.57 -21.55 -14.46
N GLY A 90 -2.72 -22.04 -13.56
CA GLY A 90 -1.69 -21.23 -12.90
C GLY A 90 -2.20 -20.35 -11.74
N LEU A 91 -3.52 -20.29 -11.48
CA LEU A 91 -4.04 -19.37 -10.46
C LEU A 91 -3.60 -19.77 -9.05
N ARG A 92 -3.54 -21.07 -8.74
CA ARG A 92 -3.08 -21.54 -7.43
C ARG A 92 -1.60 -21.22 -7.22
N GLU A 93 -0.80 -21.47 -8.26
CA GLU A 93 0.62 -21.20 -8.33
C GLU A 93 0.88 -19.70 -8.17
N PHE A 94 0.10 -18.85 -8.82
CA PHE A 94 0.17 -17.40 -8.68
C PHE A 94 -0.10 -16.95 -7.25
N VAL A 95 -1.16 -17.44 -6.60
CA VAL A 95 -1.48 -17.06 -5.20
C VAL A 95 -0.33 -17.45 -4.27
N ASN A 96 0.17 -18.68 -4.39
CA ASN A 96 1.30 -19.16 -3.60
C ASN A 96 2.59 -18.38 -3.88
N ALA A 97 2.86 -18.04 -5.14
CA ALA A 97 4.01 -17.23 -5.53
C ALA A 97 3.90 -15.81 -4.97
N PHE A 98 2.72 -15.21 -4.99
CA PHE A 98 2.49 -13.86 -4.48
C PHE A 98 2.80 -13.77 -2.97
N VAL A 99 2.35 -14.73 -2.17
CA VAL A 99 2.62 -14.73 -0.72
C VAL A 99 3.99 -15.32 -0.34
N SER A 100 4.81 -15.73 -1.32
CA SER A 100 6.12 -16.33 -1.04
C SER A 100 7.10 -15.34 -0.40
N ASP A 101 8.11 -15.88 0.28
CA ASP A 101 9.17 -15.06 0.90
C ASP A 101 9.93 -14.25 -0.17
N ALA A 102 10.13 -14.84 -1.34
CA ALA A 102 10.78 -14.19 -2.48
C ALA A 102 9.98 -13.00 -3.02
N ALA A 103 8.64 -13.01 -2.91
CA ALA A 103 7.78 -11.95 -3.44
C ALA A 103 7.47 -10.87 -2.39
N THR A 104 6.66 -11.22 -1.39
CA THR A 104 6.11 -10.30 -0.38
C THR A 104 6.76 -10.42 0.99
N GLY A 105 7.68 -11.37 1.17
CA GLY A 105 8.46 -11.50 2.40
C GLY A 105 9.44 -10.34 2.58
N LYS A 106 10.01 -10.23 3.78
CA LYS A 106 11.07 -9.25 4.07
C LYS A 106 12.28 -9.51 3.16
N GLY A 107 12.69 -8.51 2.38
CA GLY A 107 13.74 -8.62 1.37
C GLY A 107 13.28 -9.19 0.03
N GLY A 108 11.99 -9.48 -0.13
CA GLY A 108 11.42 -9.95 -1.39
C GLY A 108 11.42 -8.90 -2.49
N TYR A 109 11.27 -9.34 -3.75
CA TYR A 109 11.39 -8.47 -4.92
C TYR A 109 10.28 -7.40 -5.00
N LEU A 110 9.13 -7.58 -4.33
CA LEU A 110 8.09 -6.55 -4.29
C LEU A 110 8.44 -5.41 -3.33
N GLN A 111 9.30 -5.66 -2.33
CA GLN A 111 9.79 -4.59 -1.47
C GLN A 111 10.59 -3.56 -2.27
N GLN A 112 11.46 -4.03 -3.18
CA GLN A 112 12.20 -3.17 -4.11
C GLN A 112 11.29 -2.39 -5.07
N ARG A 113 10.05 -2.85 -5.26
CA ARG A 113 9.02 -2.20 -6.07
C ARG A 113 8.06 -1.34 -5.23
N GLY A 114 8.38 -1.12 -3.96
CA GLY A 114 7.67 -0.21 -3.07
C GLY A 114 6.56 -0.85 -2.22
N LEU A 115 6.42 -2.17 -2.23
CA LEU A 115 5.54 -2.85 -1.29
C LEU A 115 6.16 -2.86 0.12
N ILE A 116 5.40 -2.43 1.12
CA ILE A 116 5.79 -2.63 2.51
C ILE A 116 5.32 -4.04 2.92
N PRO A 117 6.22 -4.97 3.24
CA PRO A 117 5.86 -6.32 3.63
C PRO A 117 5.15 -6.31 4.99
N LEU A 118 4.31 -7.32 5.18
CA LEU A 118 3.67 -7.59 6.45
C LEU A 118 4.72 -7.96 7.51
N ALA A 119 4.33 -7.82 8.79
CA ALA A 119 5.07 -8.43 9.89
C ALA A 119 5.22 -9.95 9.66
N ALA A 120 6.29 -10.53 10.19
CA ALA A 120 6.69 -11.91 9.86
C ALA A 120 5.62 -12.96 10.22
N ASP A 121 4.93 -12.77 11.35
CA ASP A 121 3.80 -13.58 11.80
C ASP A 121 2.58 -13.45 10.88
N ALA A 122 2.22 -12.23 10.50
CA ALA A 122 1.14 -11.95 9.57
C ALA A 122 1.43 -12.51 8.17
N HIS A 123 2.68 -12.40 7.69
CA HIS A 123 3.11 -12.96 6.41
C HIS A 123 3.03 -14.49 6.41
N ALA A 124 3.52 -15.14 7.48
CA ALA A 124 3.41 -16.59 7.65
C ALA A 124 1.94 -17.05 7.67
N ALA A 125 1.06 -16.33 8.37
CA ALA A 125 -0.37 -16.62 8.38
C ALA A 125 -1.01 -16.50 6.97
N GLN A 126 -0.60 -15.52 6.17
CA GLN A 126 -1.09 -15.39 4.79
C GLN A 126 -0.59 -16.52 3.88
N LYS A 127 0.64 -17.01 4.07
CA LYS A 127 1.17 -18.19 3.36
C LYS A 127 0.35 -19.45 3.65
N GLU A 128 0.02 -19.67 4.92
CA GLU A 128 -0.81 -20.79 5.33
C GLU A 128 -2.22 -20.68 4.74
N ALA A 129 -2.85 -19.50 4.86
CA ALA A 129 -4.17 -19.23 4.32
C ALA A 129 -4.25 -19.43 2.79
N ALA A 130 -3.23 -18.97 2.06
CA ALA A 130 -3.11 -19.19 0.61
C ALA A 130 -3.01 -20.68 0.26
N THR A 131 -2.18 -21.42 0.99
CA THR A 131 -1.96 -22.86 0.75
C THR A 131 -3.23 -23.68 1.02
N ALA A 132 -3.91 -23.35 2.12
CA ALA A 132 -5.16 -23.98 2.56
C ALA A 132 -6.41 -23.48 1.79
N LEU A 133 -6.28 -22.43 0.97
CA LEU A 133 -7.39 -21.75 0.30
C LEU A 133 -8.48 -21.33 1.30
N THR A 134 -8.04 -20.79 2.43
CA THR A 134 -8.92 -20.26 3.48
C THR A 134 -9.64 -19.03 2.96
N SER A 135 -10.97 -19.01 3.07
CA SER A 135 -11.77 -17.86 2.64
C SER A 135 -11.48 -16.66 3.55
N MET A 136 -11.18 -15.51 2.95
CA MET A 136 -10.99 -14.26 3.67
C MET A 136 -12.36 -13.69 4.09
N ALA A 137 -12.48 -13.29 5.35
CA ALA A 137 -13.60 -12.46 5.78
C ALA A 137 -13.52 -11.08 5.12
N ALA A 138 -14.64 -10.36 5.01
CA ALA A 138 -14.58 -8.96 4.58
C ALA A 138 -13.62 -8.19 5.51
N PRO A 139 -12.65 -7.42 4.98
CA PRO A 139 -11.78 -6.61 5.81
C PRO A 139 -12.62 -5.69 6.69
N ALA A 140 -12.18 -5.49 7.94
CA ALA A 140 -12.80 -4.52 8.82
C ALA A 140 -12.77 -3.13 8.16
N LYS A 141 -13.89 -2.40 8.25
CA LYS A 141 -14.02 -1.03 7.72
C LYS A 141 -13.33 -0.02 8.62
#